data_AF-A0A531KGM1-F1
#
_entry.id   AF-A0A531KGM1-F1
#
_cell.length_a   1.000
_cell.length_b   1.000
_cell.length_c   1.000
_cell.angle_alpha   90.00
_cell.angle_beta   90.00
_cell.angle_gamma   90.00
#
_symmetry.space_group_name_H-M   'P 1'
#
loop_
_entity.id
_entity.type
_entity.pdbx_description
1 polymer ?
#
loop_
_entity_poly.entity_id
_entity_poly.type
_entity_poly.pdbx_seq_one_letter_code
_entity_poly.pdbx_strand_id
1 'polypeptide(L)' 'MSNEKSITVDVVSDVVCPWCFIGQKRLDKAIAAASDVEVHIRWRPFQLDPTIPPEGKDRREYMMAKFGSD' A
#
# COMPACT_ATOMS: atom_id res chain seq x y z
N MET A 1 -9.80 23.24 26.60
CA MET A 1 -8.95 23.21 25.39
C MET A 1 -8.53 21.76 25.20
N SER A 2 -9.36 21.00 24.51
CA SER A 2 -9.08 19.60 24.17
C SER A 2 -7.87 19.56 23.25
N ASN A 3 -6.83 18.85 23.66
CA ASN A 3 -5.62 18.64 22.88
C ASN A 3 -5.97 17.67 21.76
N GLU A 4 -6.35 18.19 20.59
CA GLU A 4 -6.68 17.39 19.40
C GLU A 4 -5.39 16.72 18.91
N LYS A 5 -5.33 15.39 19.00
CA LYS A 5 -4.15 14.63 18.57
C LYS A 5 -4.20 14.52 17.06
N SER A 6 -3.23 15.10 16.36
CA SER A 6 -3.10 14.95 14.91
C SER A 6 -1.87 14.12 14.57
N ILE A 7 -2.00 13.24 13.57
CA ILE A 7 -0.91 12.41 13.04
C ILE A 7 -0.93 12.41 11.52
N THR A 8 0.25 12.47 10.91
CA THR A 8 0.44 12.19 9.49
C THR A 8 0.96 10.77 9.30
N VAL A 9 0.33 10.01 8.42
CA VAL A 9 0.72 8.65 8.04
C VAL A 9 1.16 8.66 6.57
N ASP A 10 2.46 8.46 6.34
CA ASP A 10 2.97 8.20 4.99
C ASP A 10 2.74 6.73 4.63
N VAL A 11 1.94 6.48 3.60
CA VAL A 11 1.63 5.13 3.09
C VAL A 11 2.42 4.90 1.81
N VAL A 12 3.43 4.03 1.90
CA VAL A 12 4.22 3.57 0.76
C VAL A 12 3.51 2.39 0.10
N SER A 13 3.11 2.54 -1.16
CA SER A 13 2.24 1.56 -1.83
C SER A 13 2.59 1.36 -3.30
N ASP A 14 2.48 0.10 -3.74
CA ASP A 14 2.50 -0.29 -5.14
C ASP A 14 1.14 -0.92 -5.51
N VAL A 15 0.60 -0.56 -6.68
CA VAL A 15 -0.69 -1.04 -7.19
C VAL A 15 -0.72 -2.53 -7.48
N VAL A 16 0.42 -3.17 -7.80
CA VAL A 16 0.47 -4.61 -8.07
C VAL A 16 0.59 -5.46 -6.80
N CYS A 17 0.84 -4.81 -5.64
CA CYS A 17 1.07 -5.49 -4.38
C CYS A 17 -0.26 -5.92 -3.73
N PRO A 18 -0.54 -7.23 -3.59
CA PRO A 18 -1.77 -7.68 -2.93
C PRO A 18 -1.81 -7.28 -1.45
N TRP A 19 -0.64 -7.18 -0.80
CA TRP A 19 -0.54 -6.79 0.61
C TRP A 19 -0.79 -5.31 0.83
N CYS A 20 -0.43 -4.43 -0.12
CA CYS A 20 -0.76 -3.01 -0.03
C CYS A 20 -2.27 -2.80 -0.02
N PHE A 21 -3.02 -3.55 -0.85
CA PHE A 21 -4.49 -3.51 -0.84
C PHE A 21 -5.09 -3.96 0.50
N ILE A 22 -4.62 -5.09 1.04
CA ILE A 22 -5.06 -5.58 2.36
C ILE A 22 -4.69 -4.56 3.45
N GLY A 23 -3.49 -3.99 3.39
CA GLY A 23 -2.98 -2.98 4.31
C GLY A 23 -3.85 -1.73 4.32
N GLN A 24 -4.24 -1.21 3.14
CA GLN A 24 -5.16 -0.08 3.04
C GLN A 24 -6.49 -0.38 3.75
N LYS A 25 -7.11 -1.54 3.51
CA LYS A 25 -8.38 -1.89 4.18
C LYS A 25 -8.24 -2.02 5.70
N ARG A 26 -7.07 -2.42 6.20
CA ARG A 26 -6.79 -2.45 7.64
C ARG A 26 -6.57 -1.03 8.19
N LEU A 27 -5.87 -0.18 7.46
CA LEU A 27 -5.65 1.23 7.82
C LEU A 27 -6.99 1.99 7.89
N ASP A 28 -7.85 1.82 6.89
CA ASP A 28 -9.20 2.42 6.86
C ASP A 28 -10.00 2.06 8.13
N LYS A 29 -9.95 0.78 8.54
CA LYS A 29 -10.60 0.30 9.77
C LYS A 29 -9.98 0.89 11.05
N ALA A 30 -8.66 1.01 11.10
CA ALA A 30 -7.96 1.57 12.24
C ALA A 30 -8.28 3.07 12.41
N ILE A 31 -8.33 3.83 11.31
CA ILE A 31 -8.70 5.25 11.32
C ILE A 31 -10.15 5.40 11.81
N ALA A 32 -11.08 4.58 11.32
CA ALA A 32 -12.47 4.60 11.77
C ALA A 32 -12.62 4.29 13.28
N ALA A 33 -11.70 3.54 13.86
CA ALA A 33 -11.69 3.20 15.29
C ALA A 33 -10.99 4.26 16.17
N ALA A 34 -10.18 5.16 15.59
CA ALA A 34 -9.40 6.17 16.30
C ALA A 34 -10.10 7.55 16.25
N SER A 35 -11.32 7.63 16.77
CA SER A 35 -12.17 8.83 16.65
C SER A 35 -11.66 10.09 17.36
N ASP A 36 -10.68 9.97 18.28
CA ASP A 36 -10.05 11.09 18.99
C ASP A 36 -8.75 11.59 18.31
N VAL A 37 -8.41 11.05 17.15
CA VAL A 37 -7.18 11.38 16.41
C VAL A 37 -7.52 11.87 15.00
N GLU A 38 -7.06 13.06 14.65
CA GLU A 38 -7.08 13.53 13.26
C GLU A 38 -5.95 12.84 12.48
N VAL A 39 -6.32 12.09 11.44
CA VAL A 39 -5.36 11.34 10.62
C VAL A 39 -5.25 11.95 9.22
N HIS A 40 -4.05 12.41 8.87
CA HIS A 40 -3.71 12.85 7.51
C HIS A 40 -2.94 11.74 6.78
N ILE A 41 -3.49 11.22 5.69
CA ILE A 41 -2.81 10.23 4.85
C ILE A 41 -2.01 10.92 3.75
N ARG A 42 -0.75 10.53 3.60
CA ARG A 42 0.11 10.90 2.48
C ARG A 42 0.52 9.66 1.70
N TRP A 43 0.08 9.56 0.46
CA TRP A 43 0.43 8.44 -0.40
C TRP A 43 1.80 8.64 -1.04
N ARG A 44 2.66 7.63 -0.93
CA ARG A 44 3.99 7.58 -1.55
C ARG A 44 4.03 6.41 -2.54
N PRO A 45 4.17 6.68 -3.84
CA PRO A 45 4.24 5.61 -4.83
C PRO A 45 5.51 4.79 -4.61
N PHE A 46 5.41 3.48 -4.85
CA PHE A 46 6.51 2.54 -4.81
C PHE A 46 6.43 1.61 -6.02
N GLN A 47 7.59 1.17 -6.53
CA GLN A 47 7.69 0.15 -7.56
C GLN A 47 8.41 -1.06 -6.97
N LEU A 48 7.68 -2.17 -6.78
CA LEU A 48 8.23 -3.45 -6.32
C LEU A 48 9.24 -4.01 -7.32
N ASP A 49 9.01 -3.76 -8.60
CA ASP A 49 9.94 -4.08 -9.68
C ASP A 49 10.03 -2.91 -10.66
N PRO A 50 11.06 -2.04 -10.53
CA PRO A 50 11.25 -0.90 -11.43
C PRO A 50 11.78 -1.31 -12.82
N THR A 51 12.06 -2.60 -13.06
CA THR A 51 12.56 -3.11 -14.35
C THR A 51 11.46 -3.54 -15.31
N ILE A 52 10.19 -3.47 -14.89
CA ILE A 52 9.04 -3.77 -15.74
C ILE A 52 8.93 -2.71 -16.84
N PRO A 53 8.88 -3.10 -18.12
CA PRO A 53 8.76 -2.14 -19.21
C PRO A 53 7.36 -1.54 -19.27
N PRO A 54 7.15 -0.39 -19.93
CA PRO A 54 5.86 0.30 -19.97
C PRO A 54 4.70 -0.53 -20.54
N GLU A 55 4.98 -1.44 -21.48
CA GLU A 55 4.02 -2.39 -22.04
C GLU A 55 3.60 -3.51 -21.08
N GLY A 56 4.29 -3.63 -19.94
CA GLY A 56 4.05 -4.66 -18.93
C GLY A 56 4.72 -6.00 -19.27
N LYS A 57 4.37 -7.02 -18.48
CA LYS A 57 4.76 -8.42 -18.70
C LYS A 57 3.54 -9.31 -18.47
N ASP A 58 3.50 -10.47 -19.11
CA ASP A 58 2.51 -11.47 -18.73
C ASP A 58 2.70 -11.85 -17.25
N ARG A 59 1.61 -11.78 -16.48
CA ARG A 59 1.67 -11.96 -15.04
C ARG A 59 2.07 -13.39 -14.66
N ARG A 60 1.56 -14.39 -15.37
CA ARG A 60 1.82 -15.80 -15.04
C ARG A 60 3.28 -16.12 -15.32
N GLU A 61 3.78 -15.77 -16.50
CA GLU A 61 5.17 -15.96 -16.89
C GLU A 61 6.12 -15.22 -15.94
N TYR A 62 5.83 -13.96 -15.60
CA TYR A 62 6.62 -13.18 -14.66
C TYR A 62 6.70 -13.85 -13.28
N MET A 63 5.57 -14.30 -12.74
CA MET A 63 5.54 -14.94 -11.41
C MET A 63 6.25 -16.30 -11.43
N MET A 64 6.08 -17.10 -12.49
CA MET A 64 6.80 -18.37 -12.64
C MET A 64 8.31 -18.16 -12.75
N ALA A 65 8.75 -17.16 -13.51
CA ALA A 65 10.18 -16.84 -13.63
C ALA A 65 10.76 -16.32 -12.30
N LYS A 66 9.98 -15.57 -11.52
CA LYS A 66 10.43 -14.96 -10.26
C LYS A 66 10.42 -15.92 -9.08
N PHE A 67 9.42 -16.79 -8.98
CA PHE A 67 9.15 -17.59 -7.79
C PHE A 67 9.14 -19.10 -8.04
N GLY A 68 9.22 -19.57 -9.29
CA GLY A 68 9.08 -20.98 -9.63
C GLY A 68 7.61 -21.43 -9.75
N SER A 69 7.41 -22.74 -9.88
CA SER A 69 6.08 -23.35 -10.11
C SER A 69 5.78 -24.57 -9.24
N ASP A 70 6.54 -24.76 -8.16
CA ASP A 70 6.40 -25.93 -7.27
C ASP A 70 5.09 -25.91 -6.47
#